data_AF-A0A553ANR1-F1
#
_entry.id   AF-A0A553ANR1-F1
#
_cell.length_a   1.000
_cell.length_b   1.000
_cell.length_c   1.000
_cell.angle_alpha   90.00
_cell.angle_beta   90.00
_cell.angle_gamma   90.00
#
_symmetry.space_group_name_H-M   'P 1'
#
loop_
_entity.id
_entity.type
_entity.pdbx_description
1 polymer ?
#
loop_
_entity_poly.entity_id
_entity_poly.type
_entity_poly.pdbx_seq_one_letter_code
_entity_poly.pdbx_strand_id
1 'polypeptide(L)'
;MADRRRARGFSQAQLANRIGVSRPVIIALERDLGATVATLVRAAAVLGVRSVLRAAPSGRGGLVPATNTPAQDLVMTPPELAAAVIGHFADRMTGKVLDPARGRGAFHDLFPAHLNRHWCEITEGRDFLDWHEPVDWVMTNPPWSRLRDFSRHAMRIAPSIVWLAPLTNLTTRARLRDLDEAGFGIAELVLIDTPKDWPQSGFQLVAAWLRKGHSGGWSVRRLAD
;
A
#
# COMPACT_ATOMS: atom_id res chain seq x y z
N MET A 1 19.93 8.63 37.47
CA MET A 1 20.51 9.99 37.26
C MET A 1 20.84 10.68 38.57
N ALA A 2 19.90 10.76 39.52
CA ALA A 2 20.10 11.41 40.81
C ALA A 2 21.34 10.93 41.58
N ASP A 3 21.56 9.62 41.70
CA ASP A 3 22.68 9.09 42.48
C ASP A 3 24.04 9.44 41.87
N ARG A 4 24.16 9.42 40.54
CA ARG A 4 25.39 9.86 39.85
C ARG A 4 25.63 11.36 40.00
N ARG A 5 24.57 12.18 39.98
CA ARG A 5 24.68 13.61 40.25
C ARG A 5 25.20 13.86 41.67
N ARG A 6 24.66 13.16 42.67
CA ARG A 6 25.12 13.26 44.07
C ARG A 6 26.56 12.78 44.23
N ALA A 7 26.94 11.67 43.59
CA ALA A 7 28.31 11.15 43.61
C ALA A 7 29.34 12.12 42.97
N ARG A 8 28.88 12.98 42.06
CA ARG A 8 29.68 14.06 41.44
C ARG A 8 29.69 15.36 42.25
N GLY A 9 29.02 15.41 43.41
CA GLY A 9 28.92 16.60 44.25
C GLY A 9 28.02 17.71 43.71
N PHE A 10 27.19 17.44 42.70
CA PHE A 10 26.31 18.45 42.11
C PHE A 10 24.95 18.51 42.83
N SER A 11 24.47 19.72 43.13
CA SER A 11 23.06 19.99 43.38
C SER A 11 22.26 19.99 42.06
N GLN A 12 20.93 19.85 42.14
CA GLN A 12 20.07 19.95 40.94
C GLN A 12 20.22 21.29 40.24
N ALA A 13 20.36 22.38 41.00
CA ALA A 13 20.55 23.73 40.45
C ALA A 13 21.92 23.88 39.76
N GLN A 14 22.97 23.30 40.33
CA GLN A 14 24.30 23.31 39.71
C GLN A 14 24.31 22.54 38.39
N LEU A 15 23.68 21.37 38.33
CA LEU A 15 23.55 20.60 37.09
C LEU A 15 22.70 21.36 36.06
N ALA A 16 21.59 21.97 36.49
CA ALA A 16 20.71 22.77 35.64
C ALA A 16 21.47 23.93 34.97
N ASN A 17 22.22 24.70 35.75
CA ASN A 17 23.05 25.80 35.26
C ASN A 17 24.14 25.29 34.30
N ARG A 18 24.76 24.15 34.60
CA ARG A 18 25.84 23.58 33.78
C ARG A 18 25.38 23.15 32.39
N ILE A 19 24.11 22.78 32.23
CA ILE A 19 23.55 22.32 30.95
C ILE A 19 22.53 23.28 30.33
N GLY A 20 22.38 24.48 30.90
CA GLY A 20 21.55 25.57 30.38
C GLY A 20 20.04 25.31 30.47
N VAL A 21 19.56 24.68 31.55
CA VAL A 21 18.12 24.43 31.76
C VAL A 21 17.69 24.88 33.15
N SER A 22 16.37 24.92 33.40
CA SER A 22 15.85 25.27 34.73
C SER A 22 15.94 24.08 35.70
N ARG A 23 16.00 24.35 37.01
CA ARG A 23 16.00 23.30 38.04
C ARG A 23 14.81 22.34 37.93
N PRO A 24 13.56 22.79 37.66
CA PRO A 24 12.43 21.89 37.44
C PRO A 24 12.65 20.85 36.33
N VAL A 25 13.38 21.21 35.26
CA VAL A 25 13.71 20.25 34.18
C VAL A 25 14.61 19.13 34.70
N ILE A 26 15.56 19.43 35.60
CA ILE A 26 16.39 18.40 36.25
C ILE A 26 15.55 17.53 37.20
N ILE A 27 14.59 18.12 37.91
CA ILE A 27 13.67 17.36 38.78
C ILE A 27 12.82 16.38 37.97
N ALA A 28 12.22 16.83 36.86
CA ALA A 28 11.45 15.98 35.96
C ALA A 28 12.34 14.89 35.34
N LEU A 29 13.51 15.28 34.82
CA LEU A 29 14.49 14.33 34.28
C LEU A 29 14.89 13.24 35.28
N GLU A 30 15.03 13.58 36.57
CA GLU A 30 15.36 12.61 37.63
C GLU A 30 14.20 11.73 38.07
N ARG A 31 12.95 12.23 37.95
CA ARG A 31 11.74 11.52 38.39
C ARG A 31 11.28 10.49 37.36
N ASP A 32 11.14 10.90 36.11
CA ASP A 32 10.44 10.12 35.07
C ASP A 32 11.06 10.29 33.67
N LEU A 33 12.30 10.78 33.59
CA LEU A 33 12.93 11.16 32.32
C LEU A 33 12.12 12.20 31.53
N GLY A 34 11.30 13.01 32.21
CA GLY A 34 10.47 14.07 31.63
C GLY A 34 11.25 15.28 31.13
N ALA A 35 12.15 15.08 30.18
CA ALA A 35 12.85 16.12 29.44
C ALA A 35 13.18 15.64 28.03
N THR A 36 13.66 16.56 27.18
CA THR A 36 14.09 16.20 25.83
C THR A 36 15.32 15.28 25.85
N VAL A 37 15.46 14.45 24.80
CA VAL A 37 16.64 13.58 24.60
C VAL A 37 17.94 14.40 24.63
N ALA A 38 17.94 15.59 24.03
CA ALA A 38 19.08 16.50 24.07
C ALA A 38 19.46 16.92 25.50
N THR A 39 18.47 17.16 26.36
CA THR A 39 18.70 17.49 27.77
C THR A 39 19.26 16.30 28.55
N LEU A 40 18.73 15.10 28.32
CA LEU A 40 19.26 13.88 28.91
C LEU A 40 20.71 13.65 28.49
N VAL A 41 21.05 13.81 27.21
CA VAL A 41 22.42 13.67 26.69
C VAL A 41 23.37 14.68 27.32
N ARG A 42 23.00 15.97 27.39
CA ARG A 42 23.82 17.01 28.04
C ARG A 42 24.05 16.71 29.52
N ALA A 43 22.99 16.34 30.26
CA ALA A 43 23.08 16.01 31.67
C ALA A 43 23.99 14.80 31.90
N ALA A 44 23.81 13.75 31.10
CA ALA A 44 24.59 12.54 31.19
C ALA A 44 26.07 12.74 30.81
N ALA A 45 26.39 13.63 29.87
CA ALA A 45 27.76 14.03 29.56
C ALA A 45 28.45 14.69 30.77
N VAL A 46 27.79 15.65 31.44
CA VAL A 46 28.29 16.26 32.68
C VAL A 46 28.47 15.22 33.79
N LEU A 47 27.58 14.22 33.84
CA LEU A 47 27.64 13.09 34.76
C LEU A 47 28.52 11.93 34.24
N GLY A 48 29.30 12.16 33.17
CA GLY A 48 30.33 11.26 32.65
C GLY A 48 29.81 9.88 32.28
N VAL A 49 28.55 9.83 31.85
CA VAL A 49 27.94 8.69 31.18
C VAL A 49 28.24 8.87 29.69
N ARG A 50 29.15 8.06 29.15
CA ARG A 50 29.58 8.16 27.75
C ARG A 50 28.58 7.52 26.77
N SER A 51 27.69 6.64 27.23
CA SER A 51 26.73 5.90 26.38
C SER A 51 25.32 5.93 26.97
N VAL A 52 24.60 7.02 26.69
CA VAL A 52 23.22 7.26 27.17
C VAL A 52 22.19 6.79 26.15
N LEU A 53 22.58 6.81 24.88
CA LEU A 53 21.78 6.40 23.75
C LEU A 53 22.30 5.04 23.30
N ARG A 54 21.40 4.07 23.25
CA ARG A 54 21.63 2.86 22.46
C ARG A 54 21.13 3.17 21.07
N ALA A 55 21.88 2.79 20.03
CA ALA A 55 21.30 2.73 18.70
C ALA A 55 20.02 1.88 18.78
N ALA A 56 18.93 2.35 18.18
CA ALA A 56 17.80 1.47 17.97
C ALA A 56 18.34 0.20 17.28
N PRO A 57 17.95 -1.02 17.71
CA PRO A 57 18.36 -2.21 16.98
C PRO A 57 18.08 -1.97 15.50
N SER A 58 19.09 -2.19 14.66
CA SER A 58 18.93 -2.17 13.21
C SER A 58 18.06 -3.37 12.83
N GLY A 59 16.76 -3.20 13.00
CA GLY A 59 15.77 -4.27 12.94
C GLY A 59 14.42 -3.80 13.43
N ARG A 60 13.54 -3.50 12.46
CA ARG A 60 12.07 -3.44 12.58
C ARG A 60 11.54 -2.69 13.81
N GLY A 61 11.66 -1.37 13.80
CA GLY A 61 11.09 -0.47 14.83
C GLY A 61 10.19 0.63 14.26
N GLY A 62 9.70 0.48 13.03
CA GLY A 62 8.68 1.37 12.48
C GLY A 62 7.29 0.74 12.63
N LEU A 63 6.26 1.56 12.86
CA LEU A 63 4.86 1.19 12.59
C LEU A 63 4.59 0.99 11.09
N VAL A 64 5.62 1.14 10.26
CA VAL A 64 5.63 0.83 8.84
C VAL A 64 5.92 -0.67 8.72
N PRO A 65 4.94 -1.48 8.27
CA PRO A 65 5.20 -2.88 7.96
C PRO A 65 6.37 -3.00 6.99
N ALA A 66 7.13 -4.08 7.09
CA ALA A 66 8.11 -4.40 6.06
C ALA A 66 7.39 -4.45 4.69
N THR A 67 8.06 -3.99 3.64
CA THR A 67 7.55 -4.17 2.27
C THR A 67 7.30 -5.66 2.04
N ASN A 68 6.11 -6.00 1.54
CA ASN A 68 5.75 -7.39 1.26
C ASN A 68 6.79 -8.01 0.33
N THR A 69 7.12 -9.28 0.57
CA THR A 69 7.98 -10.03 -0.35
C THR A 69 7.24 -10.28 -1.67
N PRO A 70 7.91 -10.35 -2.83
CA PRO A 70 7.25 -10.61 -4.11
C PRO A 70 6.39 -11.89 -4.14
N ALA A 71 6.77 -12.91 -3.35
CA ALA A 71 5.99 -14.14 -3.19
C ALA A 71 4.62 -13.93 -2.51
N GLN A 72 4.46 -12.88 -1.70
CA GLN A 72 3.18 -12.51 -1.08
C GLN A 72 2.24 -11.76 -2.04
N ASP A 73 2.74 -11.26 -3.17
CA ASP A 73 1.93 -10.64 -4.21
C ASP A 73 1.42 -11.66 -5.26
N LEU A 74 1.88 -12.92 -5.19
CA LEU A 74 1.45 -13.98 -6.10
C LEU A 74 0.17 -14.65 -5.59
N VAL A 75 -0.94 -13.92 -5.70
CA VAL A 75 -2.26 -14.39 -5.29
C VAL A 75 -3.00 -14.88 -6.53
N MET A 76 -3.09 -16.20 -6.72
CA MET A 76 -3.79 -16.78 -7.86
C MET A 76 -5.31 -16.65 -7.71
N THR A 77 -5.96 -16.15 -8.75
CA THR A 77 -7.43 -16.07 -8.82
C THR A 77 -8.06 -17.43 -9.07
N PRO A 78 -8.99 -17.88 -8.23
CA PRO A 78 -9.81 -19.04 -8.52
C PRO A 78 -10.63 -18.79 -9.81
N PRO A 79 -10.67 -19.75 -10.76
CA PRO A 79 -11.38 -19.56 -12.03
C PRO A 79 -12.85 -19.17 -11.88
N GLU A 80 -13.55 -19.70 -10.87
CA GLU A 80 -14.93 -19.37 -10.56
C GLU A 80 -15.12 -17.90 -10.17
N LEU A 81 -14.18 -17.34 -9.41
CA LEU A 81 -14.21 -15.93 -9.05
C LEU A 81 -13.92 -15.06 -10.28
N ALA A 82 -12.95 -15.45 -11.11
CA ALA A 82 -12.68 -14.74 -12.36
C ALA A 82 -13.91 -14.78 -13.29
N ALA A 83 -14.58 -15.92 -13.42
CA ALA A 83 -15.80 -16.08 -14.20
C ALA A 83 -16.91 -15.14 -13.74
N ALA A 84 -17.16 -15.06 -12.42
CA ALA A 84 -18.19 -14.20 -11.86
C ALA A 84 -17.87 -12.71 -12.09
N VAL A 85 -16.62 -12.30 -11.89
CA VAL A 85 -16.18 -10.93 -12.17
C VAL A 85 -16.32 -10.60 -13.66
N ILE A 86 -15.89 -11.49 -14.56
CA ILE A 86 -16.04 -11.32 -16.00
C ILE A 86 -17.52 -11.20 -16.37
N GLY A 87 -18.36 -12.10 -15.86
CA GLY A 87 -19.80 -12.13 -16.10
C GLY A 87 -20.48 -10.80 -15.73
N HIS A 88 -20.08 -10.19 -14.62
CA HIS A 88 -20.61 -8.88 -14.19
C HIS A 88 -20.38 -7.75 -15.22
N PHE A 89 -19.27 -7.79 -15.95
CA PHE A 89 -18.92 -6.75 -16.93
C PHE A 89 -19.15 -7.17 -18.38
N ALA A 90 -19.43 -8.45 -18.65
CA ALA A 90 -19.41 -9.06 -19.99
C ALA A 90 -20.25 -8.30 -21.03
N ASP A 91 -21.48 -7.90 -20.67
CA ASP A 91 -22.40 -7.18 -21.57
C ASP A 91 -21.88 -5.81 -22.03
N ARG A 92 -20.90 -5.25 -21.31
CA ARG A 92 -20.29 -3.95 -21.61
C ARG A 92 -18.99 -4.10 -22.40
N MET A 93 -18.41 -5.30 -22.43
CA MET A 93 -17.11 -5.56 -23.03
C MET A 93 -17.23 -5.74 -24.54
N THR A 94 -16.42 -5.00 -25.28
CA THR A 94 -16.30 -5.08 -26.75
C THR A 94 -14.84 -4.84 -27.14
N GLY A 95 -14.45 -5.31 -28.33
CA GLY A 95 -13.13 -5.07 -28.89
C GLY A 95 -12.01 -5.92 -28.28
N LYS A 96 -10.86 -5.30 -27.99
CA LYS A 96 -9.67 -5.95 -27.45
C LYS A 96 -9.67 -5.92 -25.93
N VAL A 97 -9.40 -7.07 -25.30
CA VAL A 97 -9.22 -7.20 -23.86
C VAL A 97 -7.83 -7.73 -23.54
N LEU A 98 -7.18 -7.14 -22.54
CA LEU A 98 -5.86 -7.55 -22.06
C LEU A 98 -5.94 -8.02 -20.60
N ASP A 99 -5.41 -9.22 -20.34
CA ASP A 99 -5.04 -9.68 -19.01
C ASP A 99 -3.54 -9.41 -18.77
N PRO A 100 -3.16 -8.31 -18.09
CA PRO A 100 -1.78 -7.89 -17.98
C PRO A 100 -0.94 -8.68 -16.96
N ALA A 101 -1.56 -9.59 -16.19
CA ALA A 101 -0.89 -10.43 -15.20
C ALA A 101 -1.56 -11.81 -15.18
N ARG A 102 -1.43 -12.53 -16.31
CA ARG A 102 -2.21 -13.73 -16.59
C ARG A 102 -2.08 -14.81 -15.52
N GLY A 103 -0.89 -15.00 -14.96
CA GLY A 103 -0.60 -16.14 -14.12
C GLY A 103 -1.00 -17.45 -14.83
N ARG A 104 -1.97 -18.18 -14.27
CA ARG A 104 -2.48 -19.44 -14.80
C ARG A 104 -3.68 -19.31 -15.76
N GLY A 105 -4.03 -18.10 -16.20
CA GLY A 105 -5.07 -17.90 -17.22
C GLY A 105 -6.49 -17.70 -16.69
N ALA A 106 -6.68 -17.50 -15.37
CA ALA A 106 -8.00 -17.40 -14.77
C ALA A 106 -8.92 -16.37 -15.43
N PHE A 107 -8.40 -15.17 -15.77
CA PHE A 107 -9.16 -14.18 -16.53
C PHE A 107 -9.07 -14.41 -18.04
N HIS A 108 -7.85 -14.47 -18.58
CA HIS A 108 -7.60 -14.62 -20.03
C HIS A 108 -8.43 -15.74 -20.69
N ASP A 109 -8.47 -16.92 -20.09
CA ASP A 109 -9.10 -18.09 -20.71
C ASP A 109 -10.64 -18.01 -20.68
N LEU A 110 -11.17 -17.24 -19.72
CA LEU A 110 -12.61 -17.09 -19.47
C LEU A 110 -13.22 -15.82 -20.06
N PHE A 111 -12.42 -14.93 -20.68
CA PHE A 111 -12.99 -13.78 -21.38
C PHE A 111 -14.00 -14.21 -22.45
N PRO A 112 -15.06 -13.43 -22.71
CA PRO A 112 -16.06 -13.75 -23.72
C PRO A 112 -15.46 -14.06 -25.10
N ALA A 113 -16.06 -15.02 -25.81
CA ALA A 113 -15.58 -15.49 -27.11
C ALA A 113 -15.58 -14.42 -28.21
N HIS A 114 -16.41 -13.40 -28.10
CA HIS A 114 -16.48 -12.30 -29.08
C HIS A 114 -15.35 -11.27 -28.93
N LEU A 115 -14.55 -11.32 -27.85
CA LEU A 115 -13.46 -10.38 -27.62
C LEU A 115 -12.15 -10.87 -28.25
N ASN A 116 -11.32 -9.93 -28.72
CA ASN A 116 -9.95 -10.22 -29.08
C ASN A 116 -9.08 -10.21 -27.82
N ARG A 117 -8.59 -11.38 -27.41
CA ARG A 117 -7.92 -11.58 -26.11
C ARG A 117 -6.41 -11.46 -26.25
N HIS A 118 -5.82 -10.67 -25.36
CA HIS A 118 -4.39 -10.51 -25.21
C HIS A 118 -4.01 -10.80 -23.75
N TRP A 119 -2.74 -11.09 -23.52
CA TRP A 119 -2.23 -11.36 -22.17
C TRP A 119 -0.80 -10.87 -22.00
N CYS A 120 -0.39 -10.62 -20.77
CA CYS A 120 1.01 -10.46 -20.37
C CYS A 120 1.27 -11.35 -19.17
N GLU A 121 2.46 -11.94 -19.14
CA GLU A 121 2.98 -12.70 -18.01
C GLU A 121 4.49 -12.56 -18.05
N ILE A 122 5.04 -11.87 -17.05
CA ILE A 122 6.45 -11.49 -17.03
C ILE A 122 7.34 -12.73 -17.00
N THR A 123 6.87 -13.80 -16.34
CA THR A 123 7.58 -15.10 -16.28
C THR A 123 7.58 -15.84 -17.62
N GLU A 124 6.75 -15.43 -18.58
CA GLU A 124 6.70 -15.95 -19.95
C GLU A 124 7.22 -14.94 -20.99
N GLY A 125 7.98 -13.94 -20.54
CA GLY A 125 8.66 -12.98 -21.42
C GLY A 125 7.74 -11.92 -22.04
N ARG A 126 6.51 -11.75 -21.53
CA ARG A 126 5.59 -10.69 -21.96
C ARG A 126 5.35 -9.72 -20.80
N ASP A 127 6.15 -8.65 -20.74
CA ASP A 127 6.00 -7.61 -19.72
C ASP A 127 4.86 -6.65 -20.09
N PHE A 128 3.91 -6.49 -19.18
CA PHE A 128 2.83 -5.52 -19.33
C PHE A 128 3.34 -4.08 -19.42
N LEU A 129 4.39 -3.72 -18.68
CA LEU A 129 4.87 -2.33 -18.67
C LEU A 129 5.58 -1.93 -19.97
N ASP A 130 5.97 -2.92 -20.79
CA ASP A 130 6.49 -2.76 -22.15
C ASP A 130 5.43 -3.00 -23.24
N TRP A 131 4.16 -3.22 -22.87
CA TRP A 131 3.05 -3.28 -23.82
C TRP A 131 2.66 -1.87 -24.28
N HIS A 132 2.49 -1.64 -25.58
CA HIS A 132 2.18 -0.31 -26.11
C HIS A 132 0.95 -0.27 -27.03
N GLU A 133 0.38 -1.42 -27.37
CA GLU A 133 -0.79 -1.46 -28.23
C GLU A 133 -2.06 -1.02 -27.49
N PRO A 134 -2.86 -0.11 -28.06
CA PRO A 134 -4.16 0.24 -27.48
C PRO A 134 -5.10 -0.98 -27.42
N VAL A 135 -5.82 -1.09 -26.31
CA VAL A 135 -6.89 -2.07 -26.09
C VAL A 135 -8.13 -1.37 -25.54
N ASP A 136 -9.29 -2.01 -25.61
CA ASP A 136 -10.54 -1.43 -25.13
C ASP A 136 -10.74 -1.70 -23.63
N TRP A 137 -10.25 -2.85 -23.16
CA TRP A 137 -10.37 -3.31 -21.79
C TRP A 137 -9.07 -3.86 -21.25
N VAL A 138 -8.78 -3.54 -19.99
CA VAL A 138 -7.78 -4.23 -19.17
C VAL A 138 -8.50 -4.85 -17.99
N MET A 139 -8.31 -6.14 -17.72
CA MET A 139 -8.95 -6.82 -16.60
C MET A 139 -8.06 -7.94 -16.05
N THR A 140 -7.74 -7.89 -14.76
CA THR A 140 -7.01 -8.98 -14.07
C THR A 140 -7.04 -8.81 -12.54
N ASN A 141 -6.42 -9.75 -11.84
CA ASN A 141 -5.91 -9.61 -10.48
C ASN A 141 -4.42 -9.22 -10.52
N PRO A 142 -4.08 -7.91 -10.50
CA PRO A 142 -2.70 -7.48 -10.65
C PRO A 142 -1.90 -7.74 -9.36
N PRO A 143 -0.56 -7.77 -9.42
CA PRO A 143 0.27 -7.75 -8.22
C PRO A 143 -0.01 -6.48 -7.40
N TRP A 144 -0.53 -6.63 -6.18
CA TRP A 144 -1.06 -5.50 -5.39
C TRP A 144 0.01 -4.48 -4.97
N SER A 145 1.26 -4.91 -4.79
CA SER A 145 2.39 -4.00 -4.55
C SER A 145 2.69 -3.08 -5.74
N ARG A 146 2.42 -3.53 -6.97
CA ARG A 146 2.66 -2.77 -8.22
C ARG A 146 1.40 -2.16 -8.82
N LEU A 147 0.26 -2.25 -8.12
CA LEU A 147 -1.04 -1.77 -8.62
C LEU A 147 -1.02 -0.31 -9.11
N ARG A 148 -0.20 0.56 -8.49
CA ARG A 148 -0.07 1.95 -8.94
C ARG A 148 0.59 2.06 -10.32
N ASP A 149 1.68 1.33 -10.54
CA ASP A 149 2.39 1.31 -11.82
C ASP A 149 1.52 0.67 -12.91
N PHE A 150 0.84 -0.42 -12.56
CA PHE A 150 -0.14 -1.07 -13.44
C PHE A 150 -1.27 -0.13 -13.83
N SER A 151 -1.84 0.59 -12.86
CA SER A 151 -2.92 1.56 -13.11
C SER A 151 -2.44 2.68 -14.04
N ARG A 152 -1.28 3.28 -13.77
CA ARG A 152 -0.71 4.34 -14.60
C ARG A 152 -0.42 3.89 -16.03
N HIS A 153 0.09 2.68 -16.19
CA HIS A 153 0.32 2.11 -17.51
C HIS A 153 -1.01 1.84 -18.22
N ALA A 154 -1.94 1.13 -17.57
CA ALA A 154 -3.24 0.78 -18.14
C ALA A 154 -4.03 2.00 -18.62
N MET A 155 -4.03 3.10 -17.86
CA MET A 155 -4.73 4.35 -18.21
C MET A 155 -4.20 5.01 -19.50
N ARG A 156 -2.98 4.70 -19.93
CA ARG A 156 -2.43 5.18 -21.21
C ARG A 156 -2.96 4.39 -22.41
N ILE A 157 -3.27 3.10 -22.23
CA ILE A 157 -3.56 2.18 -23.34
C ILE A 157 -5.02 1.74 -23.42
N ALA A 158 -5.82 1.93 -22.36
CA ALA A 158 -7.19 1.44 -22.29
C ALA A 158 -8.16 2.44 -21.62
N PRO A 159 -9.37 2.63 -22.16
CA PRO A 159 -10.38 3.49 -21.55
C PRO A 159 -11.16 2.82 -20.40
N SER A 160 -11.14 1.49 -20.30
CA SER A 160 -11.83 0.72 -19.26
C SER A 160 -10.87 -0.28 -18.61
N ILE A 161 -10.78 -0.22 -17.28
CA ILE A 161 -9.84 -1.03 -16.50
C ILE A 161 -10.59 -1.64 -15.32
N VAL A 162 -10.46 -2.94 -15.11
CA VAL A 162 -11.03 -3.65 -13.96
C VAL A 162 -9.92 -4.33 -13.17
N TRP A 163 -9.74 -3.90 -11.92
CA TRP A 163 -8.78 -4.52 -11.00
C TRP A 163 -9.49 -5.31 -9.92
N LEU A 164 -9.14 -6.60 -9.78
CA LEU A 164 -9.43 -7.36 -8.58
C LEU A 164 -8.37 -7.06 -7.52
N ALA A 165 -8.69 -6.22 -6.53
CA ALA A 165 -7.73 -5.80 -5.50
C ALA A 165 -8.44 -5.34 -4.23
N PRO A 166 -7.75 -5.29 -3.07
CA PRO A 166 -8.31 -4.68 -1.88
C PRO A 166 -8.62 -3.19 -2.13
N LEU A 167 -9.75 -2.71 -1.63
CA LEU A 167 -10.20 -1.33 -1.83
C LEU A 167 -9.18 -0.30 -1.34
N THR A 168 -8.49 -0.60 -0.24
CA THR A 168 -7.43 0.25 0.33
C THR A 168 -6.20 0.37 -0.59
N ASN A 169 -5.94 -0.63 -1.42
CA ASN A 169 -4.92 -0.56 -2.45
C ASN A 169 -5.33 0.36 -3.61
N LEU A 170 -6.60 0.68 -3.81
CA LEU A 170 -7.05 1.57 -4.89
C LEU A 170 -7.27 3.02 -4.41
N THR A 171 -7.74 3.19 -3.17
CA THR A 171 -8.33 4.45 -2.70
C THR A 171 -7.40 5.37 -1.92
N THR A 172 -6.09 5.12 -1.96
CA THR A 172 -5.13 6.07 -1.38
C THR A 172 -5.21 7.42 -2.10
N ARG A 173 -5.02 8.53 -1.37
CA ARG A 173 -5.03 9.90 -1.96
C ARG A 173 -4.13 10.05 -3.19
N ALA A 174 -2.97 9.39 -3.22
CA ALA A 174 -2.06 9.46 -4.36
C ALA A 174 -2.62 8.76 -5.60
N ARG A 175 -3.23 7.59 -5.43
CA ARG A 175 -3.83 6.81 -6.53
C ARG A 175 -5.07 7.50 -7.07
N LEU A 176 -5.91 8.07 -6.20
CA LEU A 176 -7.07 8.87 -6.63
C LEU A 176 -6.63 10.09 -7.47
N ARG A 177 -5.58 10.81 -7.06
CA ARG A 177 -5.00 11.88 -7.89
C ARG A 177 -4.47 11.37 -9.22
N ASP A 178 -3.79 10.22 -9.24
CA ASP A 178 -3.31 9.65 -10.51
C ASP A 178 -4.48 9.36 -11.48
N LEU A 179 -5.65 8.94 -10.97
CA LEU A 179 -6.87 8.77 -11.78
C LEU A 179 -7.37 10.11 -12.29
N ASP A 180 -7.55 11.10 -11.41
CA ASP A 180 -8.05 12.43 -11.75
C ASP A 180 -7.19 13.11 -12.82
N GLU A 181 -5.85 13.08 -12.64
CA GLU A 181 -4.87 13.64 -13.57
C GLU A 181 -4.88 12.94 -14.94
N ALA A 182 -5.19 11.64 -14.98
CA ALA A 182 -5.35 10.87 -16.22
C ALA A 182 -6.75 11.01 -16.85
N GLY A 183 -7.68 11.72 -16.19
CA GLY A 183 -9.07 11.85 -16.60
C GLY A 183 -9.89 10.57 -16.40
N PHE A 184 -9.56 9.75 -15.40
CA PHE A 184 -10.28 8.55 -15.01
C PHE A 184 -11.04 8.77 -13.70
N GLY A 185 -12.11 8.01 -13.50
CA GLY A 185 -12.79 7.88 -12.22
C GLY A 185 -13.16 6.43 -11.92
N ILE A 186 -13.43 6.13 -10.65
CA ILE A 186 -13.97 4.83 -10.24
C ILE A 186 -15.47 4.83 -10.55
N ALA A 187 -15.88 4.11 -11.59
CA ALA A 187 -17.28 4.02 -12.00
C ALA A 187 -18.08 3.05 -11.12
N GLU A 188 -17.46 1.94 -10.72
CA GLU A 188 -18.12 0.88 -9.98
C GLU A 188 -17.13 0.12 -9.08
N LEU A 189 -17.57 -0.20 -7.87
CA LEU A 189 -16.91 -1.10 -6.94
C LEU A 189 -17.83 -2.31 -6.73
N VAL A 190 -17.41 -3.48 -7.20
CA VAL A 190 -18.10 -4.74 -6.95
C VAL A 190 -17.45 -5.39 -5.73
N LEU A 191 -18.19 -5.48 -4.62
CA LEU A 191 -17.74 -6.07 -3.35
C LEU A 191 -17.69 -7.60 -3.49
N ILE A 192 -16.56 -8.18 -3.10
CA ILE A 192 -16.26 -9.61 -3.24
C ILE A 192 -15.84 -10.14 -1.87
N ASP A 193 -16.39 -11.28 -1.46
CA ASP A 193 -15.90 -11.98 -0.29
C ASP A 193 -14.52 -12.58 -0.61
N THR A 194 -13.54 -12.27 0.24
CA THR A 194 -12.16 -12.71 0.00
C THR A 194 -12.10 -14.24 0.07
N PRO A 195 -11.57 -14.93 -0.96
CA PRO A 195 -11.42 -16.39 -0.93
C PRO A 195 -10.69 -16.84 0.35
N LYS A 196 -11.14 -17.95 0.95
CA LYS A 196 -10.62 -18.41 2.25
C LYS A 196 -9.11 -18.68 2.23
N ASP A 197 -8.60 -19.15 1.09
CA ASP A 197 -7.19 -19.50 0.91
C ASP A 197 -6.31 -18.29 0.55
N TRP A 198 -6.89 -17.10 0.41
CA TRP A 198 -6.14 -15.87 0.18
C TRP A 198 -5.66 -15.23 1.50
N PRO A 199 -4.60 -14.40 1.46
CA PRO A 199 -4.18 -13.62 2.61
C PRO A 199 -5.33 -12.77 3.18
N GLN A 200 -5.69 -13.03 4.42
CA GLN A 200 -6.75 -12.29 5.12
C GLN A 200 -6.18 -11.01 5.73
N SER A 201 -6.79 -9.86 5.42
CA SER A 201 -6.32 -8.54 5.88
C SER A 201 -7.42 -7.66 6.50
N GLY A 202 -8.66 -8.15 6.55
CA GLY A 202 -9.84 -7.37 6.97
C GLY A 202 -10.24 -6.25 6.00
N PHE A 203 -9.45 -6.01 4.94
CA PHE A 203 -9.82 -5.07 3.88
C PHE A 203 -10.78 -5.71 2.91
N GLN A 204 -11.76 -4.93 2.46
CA GLN A 204 -12.72 -5.34 1.46
C GLN A 204 -12.03 -5.58 0.11
N LEU A 205 -12.16 -6.80 -0.42
CA LEU A 205 -11.77 -7.12 -1.80
C LEU A 205 -12.84 -6.57 -2.76
N VAL A 206 -12.41 -5.97 -3.87
CA VAL A 206 -13.31 -5.45 -4.89
C VAL A 206 -12.82 -5.80 -6.30
N ALA A 207 -13.75 -5.94 -7.24
CA ALA A 207 -13.48 -5.66 -8.64
C ALA A 207 -13.85 -4.19 -8.91
N ALA A 208 -12.83 -3.35 -9.10
CA ALA A 208 -13.02 -1.91 -9.29
C ALA A 208 -12.90 -1.54 -10.77
N TRP A 209 -13.97 -0.95 -11.32
CA TRP A 209 -13.99 -0.45 -12.69
C TRP A 209 -13.54 1.01 -12.73
N LEU A 210 -12.32 1.23 -13.20
CA LEU A 210 -11.79 2.55 -13.54
C LEU A 210 -12.16 2.87 -14.99
N ARG A 211 -12.76 4.03 -15.22
CA ARG A 211 -13.25 4.41 -16.55
C ARG A 211 -12.82 5.82 -16.92
N LYS A 212 -12.27 5.96 -18.13
CA LYS A 212 -11.91 7.26 -18.71
C LYS A 212 -13.16 8.13 -18.87
N GLY A 213 -13.04 9.41 -18.52
CA GLY A 213 -14.11 10.39 -18.57
C GLY A 213 -15.21 10.19 -17.52
N HIS A 214 -15.05 9.29 -16.54
CA HIS A 214 -16.02 9.16 -15.46
C HIS A 214 -15.77 10.23 -14.38
N SER A 215 -16.74 11.13 -14.21
CA SER A 215 -16.74 12.20 -13.19
C SER A 215 -17.90 12.09 -12.19
N GLY A 216 -18.69 11.02 -12.26
CA GLY A 216 -19.85 10.79 -11.40
C GLY A 216 -19.49 10.20 -10.04
N GLY A 217 -20.53 9.98 -9.22
CA GLY A 217 -20.40 9.23 -7.99
C GLY A 217 -20.10 7.75 -8.27
N TRP A 218 -19.43 7.09 -7.32
CA TRP A 218 -19.09 5.67 -7.44
C TRP A 218 -20.33 4.83 -7.17
N SER A 219 -20.63 3.89 -8.07
CA SER A 219 -21.62 2.86 -7.78
C SER A 219 -20.99 1.72 -6.98
N VAL A 220 -21.74 1.16 -6.03
CA VAL A 220 -21.28 0.04 -5.20
C VAL A 220 -22.29 -1.09 -5.30
N ARG A 221 -21.84 -2.29 -5.63
CA ARG A 221 -22.67 -3.50 -5.73
C ARG A 221 -21.99 -4.66 -5.03
N ARG A 222 -22.75 -5.67 -4.64
CA ARG A 222 -22.17 -6.98 -4.27
C ARG A 222 -22.08 -7.83 -5.52
N LEU A 223 -21.03 -8.64 -5.63
CA LEU A 223 -20.95 -9.65 -6.68
C LEU A 223 -22.14 -10.59 -6.50
N ALA A 224 -22.91 -10.80 -7.57
CA ALA A 224 -23.99 -11.79 -7.56
C ALA A 224 -23.39 -13.19 -7.63
N ASP A 225 -24.04 -14.14 -6.95
CA ASP A 225 -23.71 -15.58 -7.00
C ASP A 225 -23.98 -16.17 -8.39
#